data_AF-A0A6L4A9I6-F1
#
_entry.id   AF-A0A6L4A9I6-F1
#
_cell.length_a   1.000
_cell.length_b   1.000
_cell.length_c   1.000
_cell.angle_alpha   90.00
_cell.angle_beta   90.00
_cell.angle_gamma   90.00
#
_symmetry.space_group_name_H-M   'P 1'
#
loop_
_entity.id
_entity.type
_entity.pdbx_description
1 polymer ?
#
loop_
_entity_poly.entity_id
_entity_poly.type
_entity_poly.pdbx_seq_one_letter_code
_entity_poly.pdbx_strand_id
1 'polypeptide(L)'
;MEHRITDDIDRLKEIWPTAIVATLDKLGRHDMLLEVVLDLGRVPMARYLDGNYPLSDHEITHEELEYVVSRIAMFDADNRGGIERTLH
;
A
#
# COMPACT_ATOMS: atom_id res chain seq x y z
N MET A 1 7.45 2.09 -20.13
CA MET A 1 8.03 2.16 -18.77
C MET A 1 6.98 1.92 -17.68
N GLU A 2 5.73 1.58 -18.02
CA GLU A 2 4.64 1.38 -17.05
C GLU A 2 4.73 0.05 -16.28
N HIS A 3 5.27 -1.00 -16.92
CA HIS A 3 5.34 -2.35 -16.32
C HIS A 3 6.04 -2.40 -14.95
N ARG A 4 7.05 -1.56 -14.70
CA ARG A 4 7.80 -1.58 -13.42
C ARG A 4 6.97 -1.06 -12.25
N ILE A 5 6.17 -0.01 -12.47
CA ILE A 5 5.34 0.59 -11.41
C ILE A 5 4.24 -0.39 -10.99
N THR A 6 3.64 -1.09 -11.96
CA THR A 6 2.61 -2.10 -11.66
C THR A 6 3.19 -3.33 -10.93
N ASP A 7 4.37 -3.81 -11.34
CA ASP A 7 5.07 -4.91 -10.66
C ASP A 7 5.40 -4.58 -9.19
N ASP A 8 5.85 -3.36 -8.91
CA ASP A 8 6.11 -2.91 -7.52
C ASP A 8 4.82 -2.81 -6.71
N ILE A 9 3.71 -2.36 -7.32
CA ILE A 9 2.39 -2.32 -6.67
C ILE A 9 1.91 -3.73 -6.32
N ASP A 10 2.04 -4.70 -7.22
CA ASP A 10 1.57 -6.06 -6.97
C ASP A 10 2.36 -6.73 -5.82
N ARG A 11 3.65 -6.43 -5.68
CA ARG A 11 4.45 -6.82 -4.50
C ARG A 11 3.98 -6.11 -3.22
N LEU A 12 3.64 -4.82 -3.29
CA LEU A 12 3.14 -4.08 -2.13
C LEU A 12 1.74 -4.54 -1.69
N LYS A 13 0.91 -5.06 -2.60
CA LYS A 13 -0.37 -5.69 -2.23
C LYS A 13 -0.18 -6.90 -1.32
N GLU A 14 0.95 -7.58 -1.38
CA GLU A 14 1.22 -8.72 -0.50
C GLU A 14 1.43 -8.30 0.96
N ILE A 15 1.84 -7.07 1.24
CA ILE A 15 2.05 -6.58 2.61
C ILE A 15 0.82 -5.90 3.20
N TRP A 16 -0.06 -5.34 2.37
CA TRP A 16 -1.23 -4.60 2.85
C TRP A 16 -2.35 -5.51 3.38
N PRO A 17 -3.23 -4.99 4.26
CA PRO A 17 -4.41 -5.73 4.69
C PRO A 17 -5.30 -6.05 3.50
N THR A 18 -5.90 -7.25 3.47
CA THR A 18 -6.73 -7.72 2.34
C THR A 18 -7.88 -6.76 2.02
N ALA A 19 -8.45 -6.09 3.02
CA ALA A 19 -9.49 -5.09 2.81
C ALA A 19 -9.01 -3.90 1.95
N ILE A 20 -7.79 -3.40 2.22
CA ILE A 20 -7.19 -2.29 1.48
C ILE A 20 -6.92 -2.70 0.03
N VAL A 21 -6.33 -3.88 -0.17
CA VAL A 21 -6.05 -4.43 -1.50
C VAL A 21 -7.32 -4.60 -2.30
N ALA A 22 -8.37 -5.16 -1.69
CA ALA A 22 -9.65 -5.35 -2.35
C ALA A 22 -10.29 -4.02 -2.80
N THR A 23 -10.14 -2.94 -2.03
CA THR A 23 -10.62 -1.62 -2.43
C THR A 23 -9.78 -1.03 -3.58
N LEU A 24 -8.45 -1.17 -3.53
CA LEU A 24 -7.56 -0.71 -4.60
C LEU A 24 -7.85 -1.43 -5.93
N ASP A 25 -8.00 -2.75 -5.89
CA ASP A 25 -8.32 -3.55 -7.08
C ASP A 25 -9.68 -3.19 -7.66
N LYS A 26 -10.68 -2.90 -6.81
CA LYS A 26 -12.00 -2.41 -7.25
C LYS A 26 -11.93 -1.04 -7.91
N LEU A 27 -11.07 -0.15 -7.42
CA LEU A 27 -10.85 1.15 -8.04
C LEU A 27 -10.20 0.97 -9.43
N GLY A 28 -9.29 0.00 -9.58
CA GLY A 28 -8.72 -0.38 -10.88
C GLY A 28 -7.81 0.67 -11.51
N ARG A 29 -7.28 1.59 -10.70
CA ARG A 29 -6.54 2.79 -11.13
C ARG A 29 -5.06 2.76 -10.72
N HIS A 30 -4.45 1.58 -10.76
CA HIS A 30 -3.08 1.37 -10.27
C HIS A 30 -2.03 2.24 -10.99
N ASP A 31 -2.27 2.57 -12.25
CA ASP A 31 -1.44 3.45 -13.09
C ASP A 31 -1.38 4.90 -12.57
N MET A 32 -2.40 5.35 -11.85
CA MET A 32 -2.48 6.70 -11.29
C MET A 32 -2.16 6.75 -9.78
N LEU A 33 -1.96 5.59 -9.14
CA LEU A 33 -1.73 5.49 -7.70
C LEU A 33 -0.35 6.04 -7.35
N LEU A 34 -0.29 6.98 -6.42
CA LEU A 34 0.95 7.59 -5.92
C LEU A 34 1.40 6.95 -4.60
N GLU A 35 0.48 6.83 -3.64
CA GLU A 35 0.77 6.26 -2.32
C GLU A 35 -0.50 5.80 -1.62
N VAL A 36 -0.33 4.93 -0.62
CA VAL A 36 -1.36 4.52 0.33
C VAL A 36 -0.94 4.99 1.72
N VAL A 37 -1.80 5.75 2.39
CA VAL A 37 -1.56 6.34 3.71
C VAL A 37 -2.38 5.60 4.76
N LEU A 38 -1.68 5.05 5.76
CA LEU A 38 -2.26 4.29 6.88
C LEU A 38 -1.80 4.91 8.20
N ASP A 39 -2.61 5.79 8.78
CA ASP A 39 -2.33 6.45 10.05
C ASP A 39 -3.23 5.92 11.15
N LEU A 40 -2.66 5.65 12.33
CA LEU A 40 -3.42 5.20 13.51
C LEU A 40 -4.54 6.20 13.87
N GLY A 41 -5.77 5.71 13.99
CA GLY A 41 -6.93 6.53 14.31
C GLY A 41 -7.39 7.43 13.16
N ARG A 42 -7.01 7.11 11.91
CA ARG A 42 -7.53 7.78 10.71
C ARG A 42 -8.04 6.79 9.71
N VAL A 43 -8.98 7.24 8.89
CA VAL A 43 -9.46 6.48 7.73
C VAL A 43 -8.30 6.33 6.73
N PRO A 44 -8.01 5.11 6.25
CA PRO A 44 -6.95 4.87 5.28
C PRO A 44 -7.29 5.51 3.92
N MET A 45 -6.28 6.06 3.25
CA MET A 45 -6.46 6.83 2.02
C MET A 45 -5.49 6.36 0.93
N ALA A 46 -5.98 6.27 -0.30
CA ALA A 46 -5.15 6.18 -1.48
C ALA A 46 -5.06 7.55 -2.15
N ARG A 47 -3.84 7.96 -2.46
CA ARG A 47 -3.56 9.20 -3.16
C ARG A 47 -3.23 8.89 -4.61
N TYR A 48 -3.95 9.54 -5.50
CA TYR A 48 -3.80 9.44 -6.95
C TYR A 48 -3.39 10.81 -7.50
N LEU A 49 -2.96 10.84 -8.76
CA LEU A 49 -2.60 12.07 -9.47
C LEU A 49 -3.71 13.14 -9.47
N ASP A 50 -4.97 12.71 -9.39
CA ASP A 50 -6.15 13.56 -9.50
C ASP A 50 -6.91 13.77 -8.18
N GLY A 51 -6.47 13.14 -7.08
CA GLY A 51 -7.14 13.30 -5.79
C GLY A 51 -6.88 12.17 -4.81
N ASN A 52 -7.60 12.19 -3.69
CA ASN A 52 -7.51 11.19 -2.64
C ASN A 52 -8.84 10.44 -2.49
N TYR A 53 -8.76 9.14 -2.26
CA TYR A 53 -9.93 8.28 -2.12
C TYR A 53 -9.80 7.44 -0.84
N PRO A 54 -10.85 7.39 0.01
CA PRO A 54 -10.85 6.51 1.18
C PRO A 54 -10.84 5.05 0.76
N LEU A 55 -10.09 4.24 1.51
CA LEU A 55 -9.94 2.80 1.27
C LEU A 55 -10.79 1.95 2.22
N SER A 56 -11.31 2.57 3.27
CA SER A 56 -12.21 1.97 4.25
C SER A 56 -13.18 3.01 4.80
N ASP A 57 -14.23 2.56 5.49
CA ASP A 57 -15.15 3.39 6.26
C ASP A 57 -14.79 3.46 7.75
N HIS A 58 -13.77 2.70 8.19
CA HIS A 58 -13.27 2.69 9.56
C HIS A 58 -11.85 3.26 9.68
N GLU A 59 -11.54 3.76 10.88
CA GLU A 59 -10.21 4.22 11.24
C GLU A 59 -9.26 3.05 11.47
N ILE A 60 -8.01 3.17 11.04
CA ILE A 60 -6.98 2.17 11.27
C ILE A 60 -6.76 1.98 12.78
N THR A 61 -6.84 0.73 13.20
CA THR A 61 -6.55 0.31 14.58
C THR A 61 -5.05 0.06 14.79
N HIS A 62 -4.62 0.01 16.05
CA HIS A 62 -3.23 -0.31 16.37
C HIS A 62 -2.85 -1.73 15.91
N GLU A 63 -3.76 -2.70 16.03
CA GLU A 63 -3.52 -4.08 15.60
C GLU A 63 -3.35 -4.18 14.08
N GLU A 64 -4.17 -3.47 13.30
CA GLU A 64 -4.01 -3.40 11.84
C GLU A 64 -2.70 -2.73 11.44
N LEU A 65 -2.29 -1.66 12.15
CA LEU A 65 -1.04 -0.98 11.86
C LEU A 65 0.17 -1.86 12.21
N GLU A 66 0.17 -2.54 13.35
CA GLU A 66 1.20 -3.50 13.75
C GLU A 66 1.30 -4.67 12.76
N TYR A 67 0.17 -5.17 12.26
CA TYR A 67 0.14 -6.19 11.21
C TYR A 67 0.89 -5.72 9.96
N VAL A 68 0.63 -4.50 9.50
CA VAL A 68 1.30 -3.92 8.32
C VAL A 68 2.79 -3.70 8.58
N VAL A 69 3.16 -3.14 9.72
CA VAL A 69 4.57 -2.89 10.09
C VAL A 69 5.37 -4.19 10.14
N SER A 70 4.80 -5.25 10.73
CA SER A 70 5.44 -6.57 10.78
C SER A 70 5.70 -7.14 9.37
N ARG A 71 4.73 -6.99 8.46
CA ARG A 71 4.83 -7.46 7.07
C ARG A 71 5.86 -6.66 6.26
N ILE A 72 5.93 -5.34 6.47
CA ILE A 72 6.95 -4.49 5.87
C ILE A 72 8.35 -4.92 6.31
N ALA A 73 8.55 -5.22 7.60
CA ALA A 73 9.85 -5.66 8.09
C ALA A 73 10.31 -6.99 7.45
N MET A 74 9.38 -7.94 7.25
CA MET A 74 9.66 -9.19 6.53
C MET A 74 9.96 -8.93 5.05
N PHE A 75 9.17 -8.06 4.41
CA PHE A 75 9.37 -7.69 3.01
C PHE A 75 10.70 -6.96 2.78
N ASP A 76 11.12 -6.04 3.66
CA ASP A 76 12.42 -5.35 3.56
C ASP A 76 13.59 -6.34 3.71
N ALA A 77 13.48 -7.30 4.62
CA ALA A 77 14.48 -8.35 4.81
C ALA A 77 14.67 -9.20 3.55
N ASP A 78 13.58 -9.54 2.85
CA ASP A 78 13.61 -10.32 1.60
C ASP A 78 14.02 -9.47 0.38
N ASN A 79 13.68 -8.16 0.37
CA ASN A 79 13.94 -7.26 -0.75
C ASN A 79 15.25 -6.48 -0.69
N ARG A 80 16.00 -6.55 0.42
CA ARG A 80 17.38 -6.02 0.54
C ARG A 80 18.36 -6.57 -0.50
N GLY A 81 18.02 -7.66 -1.20
CA GLY A 81 18.79 -8.23 -2.29
C GLY A 81 18.39 -7.78 -3.71
N GLY A 82 17.29 -7.02 -3.89
CA GLY A 82 16.70 -6.88 -5.24
C GLY A 82 15.79 -5.69 -5.53
N ILE A 83 15.44 -4.82 -4.56
CA ILE A 83 14.79 -3.54 -4.88
C ILE A 83 15.86 -2.47 -4.96
N GLU A 84 16.47 -2.36 -6.15
CA GLU A 84 17.33 -1.24 -6.49
C GLU A 84 16.50 0.06 -6.41
N ARG A 85 16.71 0.78 -5.29
CA ARG A 85 16.24 2.13 -4.92
C ARG A 85 15.07 2.17 -3.94
N THR A 86 15.40 1.89 -2.69
CA THR A 86 14.94 2.56 -1.46
C THR A 86 13.74 3.50 -1.58
N LEU A 87 12.63 3.08 -0.95
CA LEU A 87 11.66 3.96 -0.32
C LEU A 87 12.42 5.02 0.52
N HIS A 88 12.06 6.29 0.36
CA HIS A 88 12.44 7.36 1.29
C HIS A 88 11.39 7.49 2.38
#